data_AF-A0A427YHC8-F1
#
_entry.id   AF-A0A427YHC8-F1
#
_cell.length_a   1.000
_cell.length_b   1.000
_cell.length_c   1.000
_cell.angle_alpha   90.00
_cell.angle_beta   90.00
_cell.angle_gamma   90.00
#
_symmetry.space_group_name_H-M   'P 1'
#
loop_
_entity.id
_entity.type
_entity.pdbx_description
1 polymer ?
#
loop_
_entity_poly.entity_id
_entity_poly.type
_entity_poly.pdbx_seq_one_letter_code
_entity_poly.pdbx_strand_id
1 'polypeptide(L)'
;MAAAAAAPAPSSGSGSGSGPELEYLKSLVSQLQDKINQLEKTAGSTVGAAVQTAKQAVGLTGGNAPRMVLIGPPGAGKGTQAPNISSKYCICHLATGDMLRSQVARQTDLGKAAKKIMDQGGLVSDEIMVGMIKEELSKNPECKEG
;
A
#
# COMPACT_ATOMS: atom_id res chain seq x y z
N MET A 1 22.71 -24.53 -81.60
CA MET A 1 21.24 -24.49 -81.67
C MET A 1 20.70 -25.04 -80.36
N ALA A 2 19.61 -24.45 -79.87
CA ALA A 2 18.87 -24.74 -78.63
C ALA A 2 19.33 -23.98 -77.35
N ALA A 3 18.37 -23.22 -76.84
CA ALA A 3 18.36 -22.31 -75.70
C ALA A 3 17.54 -22.90 -74.53
N ALA A 4 17.40 -22.11 -73.46
CA ALA A 4 16.43 -22.21 -72.34
C ALA A 4 16.85 -23.17 -71.19
N ALA A 5 16.58 -22.92 -69.91
CA ALA A 5 15.96 -21.83 -69.17
C ALA A 5 16.28 -21.98 -67.66
N ALA A 6 15.98 -20.92 -66.92
CA ALA A 6 16.15 -20.66 -65.49
C ALA A 6 15.74 -21.76 -64.48
N ALA A 7 16.45 -21.77 -63.34
CA ALA A 7 15.92 -22.14 -62.03
C ALA A 7 16.49 -21.19 -60.95
N PRO A 8 15.72 -20.83 -59.91
CA PRO A 8 15.92 -19.62 -59.10
C PRO A 8 16.94 -19.81 -57.97
N ALA A 9 17.61 -18.70 -57.65
CA ALA A 9 18.46 -18.57 -56.46
C ALA A 9 17.67 -18.76 -55.16
N PRO A 10 18.13 -19.57 -54.20
CA PRO A 10 17.76 -19.36 -52.81
C PRO A 10 18.49 -18.12 -52.31
N SER A 11 17.70 -17.11 -51.96
CA SER A 11 18.09 -15.90 -51.26
C SER A 11 19.16 -16.14 -50.21
N SER A 12 20.31 -15.50 -50.40
CA SER A 12 21.31 -15.23 -49.37
C SER A 12 20.68 -14.38 -48.26
N GLY A 13 20.12 -15.04 -47.25
CA GLY A 13 19.85 -14.45 -45.94
C GLY A 13 20.97 -14.84 -45.00
N SER A 14 22.06 -14.07 -45.01
CA SER A 14 23.15 -14.17 -44.05
C SER A 14 22.65 -13.78 -42.65
N GLY A 15 22.05 -14.73 -41.93
CA GLY A 15 21.68 -14.59 -40.52
C GLY A 15 22.95 -14.66 -39.66
N SER A 16 23.40 -13.51 -39.19
CA SER A 16 24.52 -13.35 -38.27
C SER A 16 24.35 -14.21 -37.01
N GLY A 17 25.43 -14.88 -36.62
CA GLY A 17 25.50 -15.84 -35.50
C GLY A 17 25.24 -15.21 -34.13
N SER A 18 23.97 -15.02 -33.80
CA SER A 18 23.51 -14.50 -32.51
C SER A 18 22.62 -15.49 -31.74
N GLY A 19 22.35 -16.68 -32.29
CA GLY A 19 21.52 -17.72 -31.67
C GLY A 19 22.02 -18.26 -30.31
N PRO A 20 23.28 -18.69 -30.17
CA PRO A 20 23.75 -19.26 -28.90
C PRO A 20 23.96 -18.20 -27.81
N GLU A 21 24.33 -16.97 -28.19
CA GLU A 21 24.56 -15.87 -27.25
C GLU A 21 23.23 -15.27 -26.74
N LEU A 22 22.21 -15.18 -27.59
CA LEU A 22 20.85 -14.81 -27.17
C LEU A 22 20.25 -15.83 -26.22
N GLU A 23 20.42 -17.12 -26.48
CA GLU A 23 19.94 -18.18 -25.58
C GLU A 23 20.67 -18.14 -24.24
N TYR A 24 21.98 -17.88 -24.24
CA TYR A 24 22.76 -17.69 -23.03
C TYR A 24 22.27 -16.48 -22.22
N LEU A 25 22.05 -15.33 -22.86
CA LEU A 25 21.56 -14.13 -22.20
C LEU A 25 20.15 -14.32 -21.62
N LYS A 26 19.24 -15.00 -22.34
CA LYS A 26 17.90 -15.34 -21.81
C LYS A 26 17.99 -16.26 -20.59
N SER A 27 18.89 -17.25 -20.62
CA SER A 27 19.11 -18.13 -19.47
C SER A 27 19.64 -17.36 -18.25
N LEU A 28 20.54 -16.40 -18.48
CA LEU A 28 21.08 -15.53 -17.43
C LEU A 28 19.98 -14.65 -16.82
N VAL A 29 19.13 -14.06 -17.65
CA VAL A 29 18.00 -13.24 -17.20
C VAL A 29 17.02 -14.09 -16.37
N SER A 30 16.70 -15.31 -16.81
CA SER A 30 15.84 -16.22 -16.04
C SER A 30 16.45 -16.56 -14.67
N GLN A 31 17.75 -16.89 -14.63
CA GLN A 31 18.45 -17.18 -13.38
C GLN A 31 18.49 -15.99 -12.42
N LEU A 32 18.64 -14.78 -12.95
CA LEU A 32 18.58 -13.56 -12.13
C LEU A 32 17.16 -13.32 -11.61
N GLN A 33 16.13 -13.50 -12.44
CA GLN A 33 14.73 -13.38 -12.03
C GLN A 33 14.41 -14.37 -10.89
N ASP A 34 14.87 -15.62 -11.01
CA ASP A 34 14.67 -16.66 -10.00
C ASP A 34 15.39 -16.33 -8.69
N LYS A 35 16.62 -15.79 -8.76
CA LYS A 35 17.35 -15.32 -7.57
C LYS A 35 16.68 -14.13 -6.91
N ILE A 36 16.16 -13.17 -7.68
CA ILE A 36 15.41 -12.03 -7.15
C ILE A 36 14.17 -12.53 -6.41
N ASN A 37 13.39 -13.41 -7.02
CA ASN A 37 12.19 -14.00 -6.41
C ASN A 37 12.54 -14.79 -5.13
N GLN A 38 13.65 -15.54 -5.13
CA GLN A 38 14.12 -16.27 -3.93
C GLN A 38 14.55 -15.31 -2.81
N LEU A 39 15.26 -14.23 -3.14
CA LEU A 39 15.68 -13.22 -2.18
C LEU A 39 14.48 -12.47 -1.59
N GLU A 40 13.50 -12.10 -2.41
CA GLU A 40 12.24 -11.50 -1.96
C GLU A 40 11.45 -12.46 -1.05
N LYS A 41 11.39 -13.75 -1.39
CA LYS A 41 10.72 -14.75 -0.57
C LYS A 41 11.45 -15.01 0.76
N THR A 42 12.78 -15.02 0.73
CA THR A 42 13.62 -15.20 1.92
C THR A 42 13.54 -13.98 2.83
N ALA A 43 13.59 -12.76 2.27
CA ALA A 43 13.41 -11.52 3.01
C ALA A 43 11.97 -11.42 3.56
N GLY A 44 10.96 -11.72 2.76
CA GLY A 44 9.56 -11.70 3.19
C GLY A 44 9.25 -12.72 4.28
N SER A 45 9.83 -13.92 4.21
CA SER A 45 9.62 -14.98 5.21
C SER A 45 10.40 -14.74 6.51
N THR A 46 11.63 -14.23 6.45
CA THR A 46 12.43 -13.94 7.66
C THR A 46 11.93 -12.69 8.37
N VAL A 47 11.51 -11.66 7.63
CA VAL A 47 10.87 -10.46 8.19
C VAL A 47 9.47 -10.78 8.70
N GLY A 48 8.65 -11.55 7.97
CA GLY A 48 7.31 -11.92 8.40
C GLY A 48 7.29 -12.74 9.70
N ALA A 49 8.17 -13.74 9.82
CA ALA A 49 8.29 -14.55 11.03
C ALA A 49 8.88 -13.76 12.21
N ALA A 50 9.88 -12.90 11.99
CA ALA A 50 10.44 -12.06 13.04
C ALA A 50 9.45 -10.99 13.54
N VAL A 51 8.66 -10.38 12.63
CA VAL A 51 7.59 -9.43 12.97
C VAL A 51 6.46 -10.12 13.73
N GLN A 52 6.08 -11.35 13.33
CA GLN A 52 5.08 -12.14 14.06
C GLN A 52 5.57 -12.53 15.47
N THR A 53 6.82 -12.96 15.59
CA THR A 53 7.42 -13.33 16.88
C THR A 53 7.57 -12.11 17.80
N ALA A 54 7.91 -10.94 17.24
CA ALA A 54 7.95 -9.68 17.99
C ALA A 54 6.56 -9.23 18.44
N LYS A 55 5.52 -9.36 17.59
CA LYS A 55 4.12 -9.12 17.99
C LYS A 55 3.67 -10.04 19.13
N GLN A 56 4.11 -11.29 19.11
CA GLN A 56 3.83 -12.30 20.15
C GLN A 56 4.55 -11.99 21.48
N ALA A 57 5.81 -11.57 21.42
CA ALA A 57 6.62 -11.29 22.62
C ALA A 57 6.19 -10.00 23.37
N VAL A 58 5.52 -9.05 22.69
CA VAL A 58 5.01 -7.81 23.29
C VAL A 58 3.60 -7.98 23.90
N GLY A 59 3.01 -9.18 23.86
CA GLY A 59 1.70 -9.44 24.48
C GLY A 59 0.51 -8.85 23.72
N LEU A 60 0.69 -8.52 22.44
CA LEU A 60 -0.37 -7.98 21.57
C LEU A 60 -1.11 -9.07 20.77
N THR A 61 -0.71 -10.35 20.90
CA THR A 61 -1.41 -11.47 20.27
C THR A 61 -2.34 -12.14 21.27
N GLY A 62 -3.56 -11.63 21.38
CA GLY A 62 -4.57 -12.20 22.28
C GLY A 62 -5.80 -11.32 22.44
N GLY A 63 -6.57 -11.12 21.37
CA GLY A 63 -8.00 -10.82 21.44
C GLY A 63 -8.47 -9.52 22.12
N ASN A 64 -7.61 -8.57 22.49
CA ASN A 64 -8.07 -7.35 23.17
C ASN A 64 -7.15 -6.14 22.95
N ALA A 65 -6.92 -5.75 21.69
CA ALA A 65 -6.34 -4.44 21.40
C ALA A 65 -7.27 -3.33 21.94
N PRO A 66 -6.73 -2.32 22.62
CA PRO A 66 -7.55 -1.33 23.31
C PRO A 66 -8.23 -0.38 22.31
N ARG A 67 -9.57 -0.38 22.32
CA ARG A 67 -10.38 0.64 21.64
C ARG A 67 -10.54 1.83 22.58
N MET A 68 -9.91 2.95 22.25
CA MET A 68 -9.87 4.13 23.12
C MET A 68 -10.25 5.40 22.36
N VAL A 69 -10.82 6.36 23.09
CA VAL A 69 -11.17 7.69 22.57
C VAL A 69 -10.35 8.74 23.32
N LEU A 70 -9.64 9.59 22.57
CA LEU A 70 -8.85 10.69 23.13
C LEU A 70 -9.67 11.97 23.12
N ILE A 71 -10.07 12.44 24.30
CA ILE A 71 -10.90 13.65 24.49
C ILE A 71 -10.07 14.73 25.17
N GLY A 72 -10.27 15.99 24.76
CA GLY A 72 -9.63 17.14 25.39
C GLY A 72 -9.85 18.43 24.58
N PRO A 73 -9.58 19.60 25.16
CA PRO A 73 -9.74 20.88 24.47
C PRO A 73 -8.81 21.00 23.23
N PRO A 74 -9.08 21.95 22.32
CA PRO A 74 -8.13 22.29 21.25
C PRO A 74 -6.79 22.69 21.87
N GLY A 75 -5.68 22.22 21.30
CA GLY A 75 -4.34 22.49 21.84
C GLY A 75 -3.86 21.57 22.97
N ALA A 76 -4.69 20.66 23.51
CA ALA A 76 -4.31 19.74 24.58
C ALA A 76 -3.25 18.66 24.21
N GLY A 77 -2.71 18.68 22.99
CA GLY A 77 -1.68 17.72 22.56
C GLY A 77 -2.20 16.35 22.09
N LYS A 78 -3.50 16.19 21.83
CA LYS A 78 -4.08 14.93 21.31
C LYS A 78 -3.37 14.43 20.05
N GLY A 79 -3.12 15.32 19.09
CA GLY A 79 -2.42 14.98 17.84
C GLY A 79 -0.96 14.58 18.04
N THR A 80 -0.34 14.98 19.15
CA THR A 80 1.02 14.57 19.53
C THR A 80 1.01 13.20 20.20
N GLN A 81 0.03 12.91 21.05
CA GLN A 81 -0.02 11.66 21.81
C GLN A 81 -0.65 10.49 21.06
N ALA A 82 -1.62 10.74 20.18
CA ALA A 82 -2.33 9.69 19.48
C ALA A 82 -1.40 8.80 18.60
N PRO A 83 -0.43 9.36 17.83
CA PRO A 83 0.52 8.54 17.09
C PRO A 83 1.44 7.70 17.99
N ASN A 84 1.85 8.25 19.14
CA ASN A 84 2.70 7.52 20.11
C ASN A 84 1.97 6.30 20.67
N ILE A 85 0.68 6.47 21.01
CA ILE A 85 -0.18 5.40 21.51
C ILE A 85 -0.43 4.36 20.42
N SER A 86 -0.76 4.81 19.20
CA SER A 86 -0.96 3.94 18.03
C SER A 86 0.28 3.08 17.76
N SER A 87 1.47 3.67 17.82
CA SER A 87 2.74 2.96 17.61
C SER A 87 3.04 1.96 18.73
N LYS A 88 2.72 2.32 19.99
CA LYS A 88 2.97 1.48 21.16
C LYS A 88 2.07 0.24 21.22
N TYR A 89 0.80 0.37 20.84
CA TYR A 89 -0.18 -0.72 20.89
C TYR A 89 -0.44 -1.36 19.52
N CYS A 90 0.23 -0.88 18.47
CA CYS A 90 -0.01 -1.29 17.08
C CYS A 90 -1.49 -1.23 16.68
N ILE A 91 -2.19 -0.17 17.10
CA ILE A 91 -3.62 0.07 16.83
C ILE A 91 -3.83 1.13 15.77
N CYS A 92 -4.94 1.06 15.06
CA CYS A 92 -5.37 2.03 14.07
C CYS A 92 -5.62 3.41 14.71
N HIS A 93 -5.08 4.46 14.08
CA HIS A 93 -5.28 5.84 14.50
C HIS A 93 -6.33 6.52 13.63
N LEU A 94 -7.48 6.83 14.22
CA LEU A 94 -8.56 7.56 13.55
C LEU A 94 -8.68 8.99 14.09
N ALA A 95 -8.17 9.95 13.33
CA ALA A 95 -8.33 11.37 13.62
C ALA A 95 -9.43 11.97 12.74
N THR A 96 -10.63 12.15 13.31
CA THR A 96 -11.79 12.75 12.60
C THR A 96 -11.47 14.12 12.00
N GLY A 97 -10.65 14.92 12.69
CA GLY A 97 -10.18 16.20 12.19
C GLY A 97 -9.31 16.09 10.93
N ASP A 98 -8.44 15.08 10.84
CA ASP A 98 -7.60 14.84 9.65
C ASP A 98 -8.42 14.28 8.49
N MET A 99 -9.35 13.38 8.78
CA MET A 99 -10.29 12.86 7.79
C MET A 99 -11.12 14.00 7.18
N LEU A 100 -11.69 14.89 8.00
CA LEU A 100 -12.41 16.07 7.53
C LEU A 100 -11.51 17.01 6.73
N ARG A 101 -10.30 17.33 7.22
CA ARG A 101 -9.33 18.19 6.50
C ARG A 101 -8.93 17.60 5.15
N SER A 102 -8.80 16.28 5.05
CA SER A 102 -8.53 15.58 3.79
C SER A 102 -9.69 15.72 2.80
N GLN A 103 -10.94 15.58 3.26
CA GLN A 103 -12.13 15.80 2.43
C GLN A 103 -12.23 17.26 1.95
N VAL A 104 -11.92 18.22 2.82
CA VAL A 104 -11.84 19.65 2.48
C VAL A 104 -10.77 19.91 1.41
N ALA A 105 -9.58 19.33 1.57
CA ALA A 105 -8.48 19.46 0.61
C ALA A 105 -8.82 18.86 -0.77
N ARG A 106 -9.55 17.74 -0.78
CA ARG A 106 -10.06 17.08 -2.00
C ARG A 106 -11.27 17.78 -2.62
N GLN A 107 -11.79 18.85 -2.00
CA GLN A 107 -12.94 19.62 -2.46
C GLN A 107 -14.19 18.77 -2.74
N THR A 108 -14.39 17.70 -1.97
CA THR A 108 -15.63 16.91 -2.06
C THR A 108 -16.82 17.75 -1.59
N ASP A 109 -18.04 17.39 -1.98
CA ASP A 109 -19.24 18.16 -1.59
C ASP A 109 -19.41 18.22 -0.07
N LEU A 110 -19.10 17.10 0.61
CA LEU A 110 -19.01 17.03 2.07
C LEU A 110 -17.89 17.93 2.60
N GLY A 111 -16.71 17.91 1.98
CA GLY A 111 -15.58 18.77 2.35
C GLY A 111 -15.89 20.27 2.23
N LYS A 112 -16.60 20.71 1.18
CA LYS A 112 -17.01 22.11 1.02
C LYS A 112 -18.00 22.54 2.10
N ALA A 113 -18.99 21.70 2.40
CA ALA A 113 -19.95 21.96 3.48
C ALA A 113 -19.26 21.99 4.85
N ALA A 114 -18.38 21.02 5.13
CA ALA A 114 -17.61 20.95 6.36
C ALA A 114 -16.69 22.16 6.53
N LYS A 115 -16.00 22.60 5.47
CA LYS A 115 -15.12 23.79 5.52
C LYS A 115 -15.88 25.02 6.00
N LYS A 116 -17.06 25.29 5.42
CA LYS A 116 -17.89 26.45 5.80
C LYS A 116 -18.29 26.42 7.27
N ILE A 117 -18.62 25.24 7.80
CA ILE A 117 -18.99 25.05 9.21
C ILE A 117 -17.76 25.22 10.12
N MET A 118 -16.62 24.62 9.76
CA MET A 118 -15.38 24.68 10.54
C MET A 118 -14.81 26.10 10.61
N ASP A 119 -14.84 26.84 9.50
CA ASP A 119 -14.36 28.24 9.44
C ASP A 119 -15.22 29.17 10.34
N GLN A 120 -16.48 28.80 10.59
CA GLN A 120 -17.38 29.51 11.49
C GLN A 120 -17.25 29.05 12.96
N GLY A 121 -16.37 28.09 13.26
CA GLY A 121 -16.26 27.48 14.58
C GLY A 121 -17.44 26.57 14.95
N GLY A 122 -18.27 26.20 13.97
CA GLY A 122 -19.42 25.33 14.15
C GLY A 122 -19.04 23.84 14.22
N LEU A 123 -20.02 23.03 14.62
CA LEU A 123 -19.89 21.56 14.68
C LEU A 123 -20.48 20.93 13.42
N VAL A 124 -19.74 19.99 12.82
CA VAL A 124 -20.23 19.17 11.70
C VAL A 124 -21.28 18.19 12.24
N SER A 125 -22.35 17.93 11.48
CA SER A 125 -23.44 17.03 11.90
C SER A 125 -22.97 15.61 12.22
N ASP A 126 -23.54 15.01 13.27
CA ASP A 126 -23.18 13.67 13.75
C ASP A 126 -23.34 12.57 12.70
N GLU A 127 -24.39 12.63 11.87
CA GLU A 127 -24.65 11.64 10.81
C GLU A 127 -23.47 11.54 9.83
N ILE A 128 -22.90 12.69 9.46
CA ILE A 128 -21.74 12.77 8.58
C ILE A 128 -20.50 12.17 9.27
N MET A 129 -20.28 12.51 10.55
CA MET A 129 -19.13 12.03 11.31
C MET A 129 -19.18 10.51 11.51
N VAL A 130 -20.33 9.97 11.91
CA VAL A 130 -20.54 8.53 12.12
C VAL A 130 -20.38 7.77 10.80
N GLY A 131 -20.95 8.29 9.70
CA GLY A 131 -20.80 7.70 8.38
C GLY A 131 -19.33 7.59 7.96
N MET A 132 -18.56 8.67 8.15
CA MET A 132 -17.14 8.72 7.80
C MET A 132 -16.30 7.74 8.63
N ILE A 133 -16.52 7.68 9.95
CA ILE A 133 -15.82 6.75 10.83
C ILE A 133 -16.15 5.30 10.46
N LYS A 134 -17.42 5.00 10.17
CA LYS A 134 -17.86 3.65 9.79
C LYS A 134 -17.22 3.18 8.48
N GLU A 135 -17.12 4.06 7.49
CA GLU A 135 -16.41 3.74 6.26
C GLU A 135 -14.93 3.45 6.50
N GLU A 136 -14.26 4.27 7.30
CA GLU A 136 -12.83 4.12 7.56
C GLU A 136 -12.53 2.82 8.31
N LEU A 137 -13.35 2.49 9.33
CA LEU A 137 -13.27 1.22 10.05
C LEU A 137 -13.50 -0.01 9.15
N SER A 138 -14.33 0.13 8.11
CA SER A 138 -14.65 -0.98 7.21
C SER A 138 -13.62 -1.16 6.09
N LYS A 139 -13.08 -0.05 5.56
CA LYS A 139 -12.16 -0.04 4.42
C LYS A 139 -10.70 -0.22 4.83
N ASN A 140 -10.31 0.29 6.00
CA ASN A 140 -8.92 0.27 6.41
C ASN A 140 -8.56 -1.09 7.05
N PRO A 141 -7.67 -1.90 6.43
CA PRO A 141 -7.27 -3.18 7.00
C PRO A 141 -6.49 -3.04 8.31
N GLU A 142 -5.86 -1.88 8.58
CA GLU A 142 -5.12 -1.63 9.82
C GLU A 142 -6.04 -1.60 11.05
N CYS A 143 -7.32 -1.23 10.88
CA CYS A 143 -8.28 -1.14 11.97
C CYS A 143 -9.00 -2.48 12.26
N LYS A 144 -8.64 -3.56 11.56
CA LYS A 144 -9.21 -4.90 11.81
C LYS A 144 -8.78 -5.49 13.16
N GLU A 145 -7.56 -5.19 13.58
CA GLU A 145 -6.96 -5.72 14.81
C GLU A 145 -7.17 -4.81 16.02
N GLY A 146 -7.84 -3.67 15.87
CA GLY A 146 -7.99 -2.66 16.92
C GLY A 146 -7.87 -1.25 16.40
#